data_AF-A0A4P5R454-F1
#
_entry.id   AF-A0A4P5R454-F1
#
_cell.length_a   1.000
_cell.length_b   1.000
_cell.length_c   1.000
_cell.angle_alpha   90.00
_cell.angle_beta   90.00
_cell.angle_gamma   90.00
#
_symmetry.space_group_name_H-M   'P 1'
#
loop_
_entity.id
_entity.type
_entity.pdbx_description
1 polymer ?
#
loop_
_entity_poly.entity_id
_entity_poly.type
_entity_poly.pdbx_seq_one_letter_code
_entity_poly.pdbx_strand_id
1 'polypeptide(L)' 'MAETYKGDAYCVKCKEKREFEGTVKVSDSGRRMAQGICPVCGTKVNRILGKA' A
#
# COMPACT_ATOMS: atom_id res chain seq x y z
N MET A 1 -1.37 -17.07 -1.94
CA MET A 1 0.00 -16.54 -1.79
C MET A 1 -0.12 -15.11 -1.29
N ALA A 2 0.48 -14.78 -0.15
CA ALA A 2 0.48 -13.41 0.35
C ALA A 2 1.47 -12.61 -0.49
N GLU A 3 0.98 -11.94 -1.53
CA GLU A 3 1.79 -11.03 -2.33
C GLU A 3 2.12 -9.82 -1.46
N THR A 4 3.35 -9.71 -0.97
CA THR A 4 3.84 -8.50 -0.31
C THR A 4 4.23 -7.47 -1.37
N TYR A 5 3.70 -6.25 -1.25
CA TYR A 5 4.05 -5.14 -2.12
C TYR A 5 4.85 -4.10 -1.35
N LYS A 6 6.02 -3.80 -1.89
CA LYS A 6 6.81 -2.62 -1.56
C LYS A 6 6.54 -1.57 -2.62
N GLY A 7 6.14 -0.39 -2.19
CA GLY A 7 6.04 0.75 -3.08
C GLY A 7 5.85 2.03 -2.32
N ASP A 8 5.72 3.12 -3.06
CA ASP A 8 5.54 4.43 -2.48
C ASP A 8 4.07 4.72 -2.21
N ALA A 9 3.75 5.00 -0.94
CA ALA A 9 2.48 5.58 -0.55
C ALA A 9 2.70 7.02 -0.14
N TYR A 10 1.74 7.87 -0.51
CA TYR A 10 1.68 9.21 0.03
C TYR A 10 1.13 9.14 1.46
N CYS A 11 1.97 9.47 2.43
CA CYS A 11 1.56 9.54 3.81
C CYS A 11 1.03 10.96 4.08
N VAL A 12 -0.26 11.10 4.35
CA VAL A 12 -0.89 12.42 4.63
C VAL A 12 -0.35 13.09 5.89
N LYS A 13 0.16 12.31 6.85
CA LYS A 13 0.81 12.83 8.07
C LYS A 13 2.19 13.38 7.78
N CYS A 14 2.97 12.69 6.94
CA CYS A 14 4.32 13.12 6.55
C CYS A 14 4.30 14.08 5.35
N LYS A 15 3.17 14.20 4.64
CA LYS A 15 2.98 14.95 3.40
C LYS A 15 3.99 14.62 2.29
N GLU A 16 4.58 13.43 2.34
CA GLU A 16 5.60 12.97 1.40
C GLU A 16 5.28 11.54 0.94
N LYS A 17 5.88 11.15 -0.18
CA LYS A 17 5.86 9.77 -0.66
C LYS A 17 6.89 8.98 0.13
N ARG A 18 6.46 7.91 0.78
CA ARG A 18 7.34 7.01 1.50
C ARG A 18 7.14 5.58 1.04
N GLU A 19 8.25 4.88 0.98
CA GLU A 19 8.26 3.45 0.78
C GLU A 19 7.61 2.78 1.99
N PHE A 20 6.63 1.93 1.73
CA PHE A 20 5.97 1.14 2.75
C PHE A 20 5.92 -0.30 2.29
N GLU A 21 6.02 -1.21 3.25
CA GLU A 21 5.80 -2.62 3.03
C GLU A 21 4.37 -2.95 3.44
N GLY A 22 3.62 -3.56 2.53
CA GLY A 22 2.24 -3.93 2.76
C GLY A 22 1.88 -5.23 2.06
N THR A 23 0.69 -5.73 2.34
CA THR A 23 0.15 -6.91 1.67
C THR A 23 -0.77 -6.48 0.54
N VAL A 24 -0.52 -7.01 -0.66
CA VAL A 24 -1.45 -6.94 -1.79
C VAL A 24 -2.58 -7.91 -1.55
N LYS A 25 -3.78 -7.38 -1.64
CA LYS A 25 -4.99 -8.16 -1.83
C LYS A 25 -5.47 -7.95 -3.25
N VAL A 26 -5.74 -9.05 -3.93
CA VAL A 26 -6.46 -9.06 -5.20
C VAL A 26 -7.93 -9.26 -4.85
N SER A 27 -8.77 -8.27 -5.16
CA SER A 27 -10.22 -8.43 -5.04
C SER A 27 -10.73 -9.39 -6.13
N ASP A 28 -11.86 -10.03 -5.87
CA ASP A 28 -12.53 -10.99 -6.79
C ASP A 28 -12.75 -10.41 -8.21
N SER A 29 -12.92 -9.09 -8.32
CA SER A 29 -13.03 -8.35 -9.59
C SER A 29 -11.68 -8.05 -10.28
N GLY A 30 -10.58 -8.68 -9.88
CA GLY A 30 -9.24 -8.55 -10.48
C GLY A 30 -8.49 -7.25 -10.16
N ARG A 31 -8.90 -6.52 -9.11
CA ARG A 31 -8.24 -5.26 -8.71
C ARG A 31 -7.19 -5.52 -7.63
N ARG A 32 -5.97 -5.01 -7.83
CA ARG A 32 -4.88 -5.12 -6.85
C ARG A 32 -4.87 -3.92 -5.91
N MET A 33 -4.86 -4.19 -4.60
CA MET A 33 -4.80 -3.18 -3.54
C MET A 33 -3.73 -3.57 -2.53
N ALA A 34 -2.72 -2.74 -2.34
CA ALA A 34 -1.75 -2.91 -1.27
C ALA A 34 -2.22 -2.18 -0.01
N GLN A 35 -2.28 -2.91 1.11
CA GLN A 35 -2.50 -2.35 2.44
C GLN A 35 -1.22 -2.45 3.24
N GLY A 36 -0.71 -1.35 3.76
CA GLY A 36 0.43 -1.37 4.65
C GLY A 36 0.39 -0.28 5.70
N ILE A 37 1.49 -0.14 6.42
CA ILE A 37 1.62 0.81 7.54
C ILE A 37 2.78 1.74 7.22
N CYS A 38 2.58 3.03 7.41
CA CYS A 38 3.67 3.99 7.28
C CYS A 38 4.67 3.76 8.43
N PRO A 39 5.96 3.50 8.14
CA PRO A 39 6.95 3.18 9.18
C PRO A 39 7.30 4.36 10.08
N VAL A 40 6.86 5.58 9.73
CA VAL A 40 7.27 6.82 10.41
C VAL A 40 6.21 7.30 11.38
N CYS A 41 4.94 7.28 10.95
CA CYS A 41 3.83 7.78 11.77
C CYS A 41 2.88 6.66 12.21
N GLY A 42 3.13 5.41 11.82
CA GLY A 42 2.28 4.26 12.15
C GLY A 42 0.89 4.29 11.52
N THR A 43 0.61 5.25 10.63
CA THR A 43 -0.72 5.37 10.01
C THR A 43 -0.88 4.33 8.91
N LYS A 44 -2.06 3.69 8.85
CA LYS A 44 -2.40 2.77 7.77
C LYS A 44 -2.42 3.53 6.45
N VAL A 45 -1.62 3.08 5.50
CA VAL A 45 -1.56 3.60 4.13
C VAL A 45 -2.03 2.52 3.17
N ASN A 46 -2.91 2.89 2.26
CA ASN A 46 -3.43 1.99 1.23
C ASN A 46 -3.02 2.54 -0.14
N ARG A 47 -2.41 1.68 -0.97
CA ARG A 47 -2.06 2.02 -2.35
C ARG A 47 -2.87 1.14 -3.28
N ILE A 48 -3.66 1.78 -4.14
CA ILE A 48 -4.34 1.09 -5.24
C ILE A 48 -3.30 0.88 -6.33
N LEU A 49 -3.07 -0.38 -6.71
CA LEU A 49 -2.00 -0.77 -7.62
C LEU A 49 -2.37 -0.65 -9.10
N GLY A 50 -3.57 -0.14 -9.41
CA GLY A 50 -4.09 -0.13 -10.78
C GLY A 50 -4.34 -1.54 -11.31
N LYS A 51 -5.01 -1.64 -12.47
CA LYS A 51 -5.25 -2.92 -13.15
C LYS A 51 -3.90 -3.55 -13.55
N ALA A 52 -3.82 -4.87 -13.43
CA ALA A 52 -2.83 -5.66 -14.16
C ALA A 52 -3.02 -5.51 -15.66
#